data_AF-A0A6I8VS93-F1
#
_entry.id   AF-A0A6I8VS93-F1
#
_cell.length_a   1.000
_cell.length_b   1.000
_cell.length_c   1.000
_cell.angle_alpha   90.00
_cell.angle_beta   90.00
_cell.angle_gamma   90.00
#
_symmetry.space_group_name_H-M   'P 1'
#
loop_
_entity.id
_entity.type
_entity.pdbx_description
1 polymer ?
#
loop_
_entity_poly.entity_id
_entity_poly.type
_entity_poly.pdbx_seq_one_letter_code
_entity_poly.pdbx_strand_id
1 'polypeptide(L)'
;MSLERYSRGGVPGKFKGSTASTSFPVMDSDSCQGSEHDPKTDLEKPQSKILRPGIDLNITAEQPQSLVTTEDDTLQGESHMRIQMLESHQSDLVQSLGSLDPPQSEMIGTYKCMPLVPDEDSKWVVQNKDPILNLPTECVQDLKDHCQAAVDSGFKLLYDQLERIRLANDEFQASQQKEELLVNLKSLLLRKHNEFMEARILEITKTHNEKMQRLQEDFEVKLKAEQDKYHPKLEKLQNLLRDCEAQRDDYERQLKHKDDTIESIMAESNKKMSLNLNLEHQLAESSAELARTRNELVESREHIAYLEAEWKEEHEHHESEESTQSVQQALIDLEHVKSELYGSQQLVGEMRAQAKRDDLMICRFTEEINTCRLKETESQRAYQKLCLESADKDTQINKMRLKLDLMEEQLSHAYEKQALQKQEIRRLEEFTKVLEEENTRVTVERDQYQVAKNTEKQQVENLTQQLREFVDFLLNEGKPPAIIEGLIHVCNRCGCIHQRQHQSRSTVA
;
A
#
# COMPACT_ATOMS: atom_id res chain seq x y z
N MET A 1 -24.36 -31.78 -9.73
CA MET A 1 -25.17 -30.72 -9.09
C MET A 1 -24.95 -29.46 -9.89
N SER A 2 -25.96 -29.07 -10.66
CA SER A 2 -25.87 -28.09 -11.74
C SER A 2 -26.20 -26.70 -11.21
N LEU A 3 -25.30 -25.74 -11.44
CA LEU A 3 -25.51 -24.32 -11.14
C LEU A 3 -26.36 -23.68 -12.24
N GLU A 4 -27.56 -23.26 -11.87
CA GLU A 4 -28.47 -22.47 -12.69
C GLU A 4 -27.93 -21.06 -12.94
N ARG A 5 -27.91 -20.67 -14.21
CA ARG A 5 -27.61 -19.30 -14.67
C ARG A 5 -28.91 -18.49 -14.68
N TYR A 6 -28.98 -17.45 -13.85
CA TYR A 6 -30.00 -16.41 -13.99
C TYR A 6 -29.60 -15.42 -15.10
N SER A 7 -30.24 -15.56 -16.26
CA SER A 7 -30.26 -14.55 -17.32
C SER A 7 -31.29 -13.47 -16.96
N ARG A 8 -30.83 -12.24 -16.68
CA ARG A 8 -31.69 -11.06 -16.55
C ARG A 8 -31.66 -10.28 -17.85
N GLY A 9 -32.76 -10.36 -18.60
CA GLY A 9 -32.98 -9.56 -19.81
C GLY A 9 -33.22 -8.09 -19.47
N GLY A 10 -32.36 -7.21 -19.99
CA GLY A 10 -32.54 -5.76 -19.97
C GLY A 10 -33.03 -5.26 -21.32
N VAL A 11 -34.21 -4.65 -21.33
CA VAL A 11 -34.80 -3.94 -22.48
C VAL A 11 -34.12 -2.58 -22.65
N PRO A 12 -33.72 -2.15 -23.86
CA PRO A 12 -33.15 -0.82 -24.05
C PRO A 12 -34.26 0.23 -24.22
N GLY A 13 -34.56 0.96 -23.15
CA GLY A 13 -35.39 2.16 -23.19
C GLY A 13 -34.58 3.36 -23.70
N LYS A 14 -34.88 3.82 -24.93
CA LYS A 14 -34.34 5.05 -25.50
C LYS A 14 -34.99 6.26 -24.84
N PHE A 15 -34.28 6.94 -23.94
CA PHE A 15 -34.63 8.29 -23.49
C PHE A 15 -34.02 9.33 -24.44
N LYS A 16 -34.86 10.09 -25.15
CA LYS A 16 -34.46 11.32 -25.85
C LYS A 16 -34.50 12.47 -24.85
N GLY A 17 -33.34 12.85 -24.32
CA GLY A 17 -33.18 14.09 -23.55
C GLY A 17 -33.00 15.28 -24.50
N SER A 18 -33.97 16.20 -24.45
CA SER A 18 -33.95 17.46 -25.17
C SER A 18 -33.05 18.46 -24.45
N THR A 19 -32.06 19.00 -25.16
CA THR A 19 -31.19 20.08 -24.70
C THR A 19 -31.93 21.41 -24.73
N ALA A 20 -32.14 22.02 -23.56
CA ALA A 20 -32.47 23.43 -23.45
C ALA A 20 -31.46 24.06 -22.48
N SER A 21 -30.48 24.75 -23.08
CA SER A 21 -29.47 25.54 -22.39
C SER A 21 -30.11 26.75 -21.73
N THR A 22 -29.91 26.92 -20.43
CA THR A 22 -30.15 28.19 -19.74
C THR A 22 -28.85 28.64 -19.11
N SER A 23 -28.28 29.70 -19.68
CA SER A 23 -27.06 30.37 -19.27
C SER A 23 -27.25 31.08 -17.92
N PHE A 24 -26.41 30.77 -16.94
CA PHE A 24 -26.19 31.61 -15.76
C PHE A 24 -24.96 32.50 -15.98
N PRO A 25 -24.97 33.77 -15.55
CA PRO A 25 -23.82 34.64 -15.67
C PRO A 25 -22.77 34.32 -14.59
N VAL A 26 -21.53 34.23 -15.05
CA VAL A 26 -20.30 34.17 -14.25
C VAL A 26 -20.14 35.51 -13.53
N MET A 27 -20.01 35.48 -12.21
CA MET A 27 -19.56 36.62 -11.42
C MET A 27 -18.04 36.50 -11.23
N ASP A 28 -17.32 37.43 -11.84
CA ASP A 28 -15.90 37.64 -11.64
C ASP A 28 -15.65 38.10 -10.19
N SER A 29 -14.77 37.38 -9.49
CA SER A 29 -14.31 37.75 -8.15
C SER A 29 -13.01 38.53 -8.26
N ASP A 30 -13.06 39.77 -7.77
CA ASP A 30 -11.97 40.72 -7.73
C ASP A 30 -10.76 40.20 -6.94
N SER A 31 -9.60 40.34 -7.59
CA SER A 31 -8.27 40.09 -7.06
C SER A 31 -7.86 41.21 -6.11
N CYS A 32 -7.71 40.87 -4.83
CA CYS A 32 -7.08 41.75 -3.84
C CYS A 32 -5.56 41.48 -3.80
N GLN A 33 -4.78 42.35 -4.41
CA GLN A 33 -3.35 42.48 -4.13
C GLN A 33 -3.15 43.27 -2.84
N GLY A 34 -2.58 42.62 -1.83
CA GLY A 34 -2.08 43.26 -0.61
C GLY A 34 -0.66 42.74 -0.33
N SER A 35 0.31 43.62 -0.56
CA SER A 35 1.71 43.49 -0.18
C SER A 35 1.88 43.39 1.33
N GLU A 36 2.91 42.69 1.82
CA GLU A 36 3.96 43.27 2.68
C GLU A 36 5.02 42.22 3.11
N HIS A 37 6.27 42.64 2.91
CA HIS A 37 7.50 42.44 3.71
C HIS A 37 8.08 41.05 4.05
N ASP A 38 9.32 40.88 3.52
CA ASP A 38 10.45 40.09 4.01
C ASP A 38 10.67 40.14 5.54
N PRO A 39 11.36 39.14 6.10
CA PRO A 39 12.76 39.42 6.42
C PRO A 39 13.76 38.36 5.93
N LYS A 40 14.85 38.90 5.37
CA LYS A 40 16.17 38.32 5.16
C LYS A 40 16.61 37.38 6.29
N THR A 41 17.16 36.23 5.91
CA THR A 41 18.26 35.62 6.66
C THR A 41 19.33 35.16 5.68
N ASP A 42 20.50 35.79 5.77
CA ASP A 42 21.77 35.39 5.17
C ASP A 42 22.17 34.00 5.66
N LEU A 43 22.68 33.14 4.77
CA LEU A 43 23.76 32.19 5.09
C LEU A 43 24.35 31.56 3.82
N GLU A 44 25.47 32.15 3.42
CA GLU A 44 26.69 31.55 2.87
C GLU A 44 26.61 30.26 2.04
N LYS A 45 26.86 30.46 0.74
CA LYS A 45 27.49 29.49 -0.17
C LYS A 45 28.94 29.22 0.25
N PRO A 46 29.40 27.97 0.18
CA PRO A 46 30.79 27.70 -0.21
C PRO A 46 30.82 27.17 -1.64
N GLN A 47 31.49 27.92 -2.52
CA GLN A 47 32.06 27.38 -3.75
C GLN A 47 33.30 26.56 -3.38
N SER A 48 33.28 25.26 -3.63
CA SER A 48 34.49 24.43 -3.64
C SER A 48 34.78 23.94 -5.05
N LYS A 49 35.55 24.76 -5.79
CA LYS A 49 36.39 24.28 -6.89
C LYS A 49 37.49 23.43 -6.28
N ILE A 50 37.42 22.12 -6.43
CA ILE A 50 38.55 21.23 -6.12
C ILE A 50 39.38 21.09 -7.40
N LEU A 51 40.50 21.79 -7.37
CA LEU A 51 41.68 21.59 -8.22
C LEU A 51 42.12 20.12 -8.09
N ARG A 52 42.33 19.43 -9.22
CA ARG A 52 43.09 18.18 -9.25
C ARG A 52 44.57 18.48 -9.05
N PRO A 53 45.26 17.94 -8.03
CA PRO A 53 46.71 17.85 -8.05
C PRO A 53 47.09 16.59 -8.83
N GLY A 54 47.78 16.76 -9.95
CA GLY A 54 48.57 15.68 -10.53
C GLY A 54 49.73 15.38 -9.58
N ILE A 55 49.80 14.15 -9.09
CA ILE A 55 50.94 13.65 -8.33
C ILE A 55 51.62 12.64 -9.25
N ASP A 56 52.67 13.10 -9.91
CA ASP A 56 53.72 12.25 -10.48
C ASP A 56 54.48 11.60 -9.31
N LEU A 57 54.39 10.28 -9.18
CA LEU A 57 55.30 9.50 -8.33
C LEU A 57 56.35 8.85 -9.22
N ASN A 58 57.44 9.60 -9.41
CA ASN A 58 58.73 9.08 -9.81
C ASN A 58 59.37 8.43 -8.58
N ILE A 59 59.42 7.10 -8.52
CA ILE A 59 60.20 6.38 -7.51
C ILE A 59 61.53 5.98 -8.16
N THR A 60 62.55 6.75 -7.83
CA THR A 60 63.96 6.49 -8.13
C THR A 60 64.40 5.26 -7.33
N ALA A 61 64.84 4.22 -8.03
CA ALA A 61 65.46 3.05 -7.42
C ALA A 61 66.87 3.41 -6.92
N GLU A 62 67.07 3.43 -5.60
CA GLU A 62 68.41 3.29 -5.02
C GLU A 62 68.67 1.82 -4.71
N GLN A 63 69.77 1.34 -5.27
CA GLN A 63 70.27 -0.02 -5.26
C GLN A 63 71.32 -0.18 -4.15
N PRO A 64 71.19 -1.14 -3.22
CA PRO A 64 72.35 -1.63 -2.47
C PRO A 64 72.95 -2.83 -3.22
N GLN A 65 74.20 -2.65 -3.66
CA GLN A 65 75.04 -3.72 -4.16
C GLN A 65 75.43 -4.67 -3.03
N SER A 66 75.12 -5.96 -3.14
CA SER A 66 75.84 -7.01 -2.41
C SER A 66 75.59 -8.42 -2.98
N LEU A 67 76.65 -8.94 -3.60
CA LEU A 67 77.17 -10.31 -3.56
C LEU A 67 76.29 -11.49 -4.02
N VAL A 68 76.66 -11.96 -5.21
CA VAL A 68 76.37 -13.23 -5.89
C VAL A 68 76.29 -14.46 -4.97
N THR A 69 75.11 -15.11 -4.95
CA THR A 69 74.96 -16.58 -4.91
C THR A 69 73.81 -16.96 -5.84
N THR A 70 74.14 -17.65 -6.93
CA THR A 70 73.23 -18.09 -7.98
C THR A 70 72.48 -19.35 -7.56
N GLU A 71 71.32 -19.21 -6.91
CA GLU A 71 70.32 -20.29 -6.78
C GLU A 71 68.93 -19.79 -6.30
N ASP A 72 68.75 -18.51 -5.95
CA ASP A 72 67.52 -18.00 -5.29
C ASP A 72 66.56 -17.20 -6.23
N ASP A 73 66.95 -16.94 -7.48
CA ASP A 73 66.18 -16.09 -8.40
C ASP A 73 64.85 -16.70 -8.86
N THR A 74 64.68 -18.03 -8.74
CA THR A 74 63.45 -18.72 -9.19
C THR A 74 62.32 -18.64 -8.16
N LEU A 75 62.64 -18.64 -6.87
CA LEU A 75 61.65 -18.53 -5.78
C LEU A 75 61.15 -17.09 -5.61
N GLN A 76 62.02 -16.10 -5.85
CA GLN A 76 61.66 -14.69 -5.79
C GLN A 76 60.69 -14.28 -6.91
N GLY A 77 60.84 -14.87 -8.11
CA GLY A 77 59.93 -14.67 -9.24
C GLY A 77 58.52 -15.22 -9.01
N GLU A 78 58.38 -16.40 -8.39
CA GLU A 78 57.06 -16.95 -8.03
C GLU A 78 56.35 -16.15 -6.94
N SER A 79 57.10 -15.69 -5.93
CA SER A 79 56.57 -14.82 -4.88
C SER A 79 56.06 -13.50 -5.46
N HIS A 80 56.81 -12.89 -6.37
CA HIS A 80 56.42 -11.64 -7.00
C HIS A 80 55.17 -11.81 -7.87
N MET A 81 55.07 -12.90 -8.66
CA MET A 81 53.88 -13.19 -9.47
C MET A 81 52.63 -13.38 -8.61
N ARG A 82 52.75 -14.07 -7.46
CA ARG A 82 51.62 -14.28 -6.54
C ARG A 82 51.15 -12.99 -5.89
N ILE A 83 52.09 -12.11 -5.51
CA ILE A 83 51.76 -10.79 -4.97
C ILE A 83 51.02 -9.95 -6.03
N GLN A 84 51.50 -9.96 -7.28
CA GLN A 84 50.88 -9.22 -8.38
C GLN A 84 49.47 -9.74 -8.72
N MET A 85 49.26 -11.06 -8.65
CA MET A 85 47.93 -11.67 -8.80
C MET A 85 46.98 -11.31 -7.65
N LEU A 86 47.49 -11.25 -6.42
CA LEU A 86 46.70 -10.82 -5.26
C LEU A 86 46.29 -9.36 -5.39
N GLU A 87 47.21 -8.49 -5.83
CA GLU A 87 46.92 -7.08 -6.11
C GLU A 87 45.86 -6.92 -7.22
N SER A 88 45.92 -7.73 -8.29
CA SER A 88 44.92 -7.68 -9.35
C SER A 88 43.54 -8.14 -8.86
N HIS A 89 43.46 -9.25 -8.14
CA HIS A 89 42.21 -9.73 -7.55
C HIS A 89 41.62 -8.75 -6.54
N GLN A 90 42.47 -8.08 -5.76
CA GLN A 90 42.04 -7.07 -4.81
C GLN A 90 41.51 -5.82 -5.52
N SER A 91 42.15 -5.40 -6.62
CA SER A 91 41.67 -4.30 -7.47
C SER A 91 40.32 -4.64 -8.12
N ASP A 92 40.17 -5.85 -8.64
CA ASP A 92 38.93 -6.32 -9.29
C ASP A 92 37.76 -6.37 -8.30
N LEU A 93 38.00 -6.80 -7.06
CA LEU A 93 37.01 -6.81 -5.99
C LEU A 93 36.57 -5.39 -5.63
N VAL A 94 37.53 -4.45 -5.48
CA VAL A 94 37.23 -3.04 -5.15
C VAL A 94 36.43 -2.38 -6.28
N GLN A 95 36.80 -2.66 -7.54
CA GLN A 95 36.11 -2.11 -8.69
C GLN A 95 34.69 -2.69 -8.83
N SER A 96 34.52 -3.99 -8.53
CA SER A 96 33.21 -4.64 -8.51
C SER A 96 32.30 -4.05 -7.43
N LEU A 97 32.84 -3.81 -6.22
CA LEU A 97 32.09 -3.14 -5.14
C LEU A 97 31.74 -1.69 -5.49
N GLY A 98 32.61 -0.97 -6.20
CA GLY A 98 32.34 0.39 -6.68
C GLY A 98 31.32 0.48 -7.81
N SER A 99 31.08 -0.62 -8.53
CA SER A 99 30.10 -0.70 -9.63
C SER A 99 28.68 -1.09 -9.20
N LEU A 100 28.45 -1.39 -7.92
CA LEU A 100 27.11 -1.72 -7.41
C LEU A 100 26.22 -0.47 -7.38
N ASP A 101 24.98 -0.62 -7.87
CA ASP A 101 23.99 0.45 -7.93
C ASP A 101 23.65 0.97 -6.51
N PRO A 102 23.34 2.27 -6.32
CA PRO A 102 23.09 2.88 -5.01
C PRO A 102 22.12 2.11 -4.09
N PRO A 103 20.97 1.58 -4.55
CA PRO A 103 20.06 0.81 -3.71
C PRO A 103 20.59 -0.59 -3.32
N GLN A 104 21.52 -1.18 -4.09
CA GLN A 104 22.17 -2.44 -3.73
C GLN A 104 23.30 -2.20 -2.71
N SER A 105 24.01 -1.07 -2.82
CA SER A 105 25.00 -0.63 -1.85
C SER A 105 24.39 -0.39 -0.45
N GLU A 106 23.16 0.14 -0.39
CA GLU A 106 22.43 0.37 0.87
C GLU A 106 22.09 -0.93 1.62
N MET A 107 21.86 -2.03 0.90
CA MET A 107 21.47 -3.32 1.48
C MET A 107 22.66 -4.09 2.07
N ILE A 108 23.86 -3.86 1.55
CA ILE A 108 25.07 -4.57 1.96
C ILE A 108 25.83 -3.75 3.02
N GLY A 109 25.63 -2.43 3.08
CA GLY A 109 26.21 -1.52 4.06
C GLY A 109 27.40 -0.72 3.51
N THR A 110 27.91 0.24 4.29
CA THR A 110 29.01 1.09 3.86
C THR A 110 30.36 0.37 4.04
N TYR A 111 30.99 -0.03 2.93
CA TYR A 111 32.31 -0.68 2.95
C TYR A 111 33.42 0.35 2.72
N LYS A 112 34.42 0.37 3.62
CA LYS A 112 35.65 1.15 3.46
C LYS A 112 36.84 0.20 3.48
N CYS A 113 37.57 0.12 2.37
CA CYS A 113 38.83 -0.63 2.33
C CYS A 113 39.85 0.06 3.23
N MET A 114 40.45 -0.70 4.15
CA MET A 114 41.43 -0.17 5.10
C MET A 114 42.83 -0.65 4.70
N PRO A 115 43.74 0.25 4.28
CA PRO A 115 45.12 -0.13 4.04
C PRO A 115 45.80 -0.50 5.36
N LEU A 116 46.30 -1.74 5.42
CA LEU A 116 47.18 -2.20 6.48
C LEU A 116 48.62 -1.93 6.03
N VAL A 117 49.35 -1.12 6.80
CA VAL A 117 50.76 -0.82 6.52
C VAL A 117 51.57 -1.31 7.73
N PRO A 118 52.68 -2.03 7.51
CA PRO A 118 53.59 -2.36 8.59
C PRO A 118 54.24 -1.07 9.13
N ASP A 119 54.13 -0.85 10.43
CA ASP A 119 54.88 0.14 11.20
C ASP A 119 56.38 -0.21 11.21
N GLU A 120 57.24 0.74 11.62
CA GLU A 120 58.67 0.52 11.86
C GLU A 120 58.96 -0.69 12.77
N ASP A 121 58.05 -1.03 13.68
CA ASP A 121 58.10 -2.25 14.50
C ASP A 121 57.64 -3.54 13.77
N SER A 122 57.37 -3.48 12.46
CA SER A 122 56.76 -4.56 11.66
C SER A 122 55.38 -5.03 12.15
N LYS A 123 54.69 -4.19 12.93
CA LYS A 123 53.30 -4.44 13.32
C LYS A 123 52.37 -3.91 12.25
N TRP A 124 51.39 -4.72 11.82
CA TRP A 124 50.37 -4.27 10.89
C TRP A 124 49.47 -3.23 11.57
N VAL A 125 49.57 -1.98 11.14
CA VAL A 125 48.73 -0.89 11.65
C VAL A 125 47.80 -0.45 10.54
N VAL A 126 46.53 -0.23 10.88
CA VAL A 126 45.58 0.39 9.96
C VAL A 126 46.03 1.83 9.75
N GLN A 127 46.35 2.20 8.52
CA GLN A 127 46.74 3.56 8.16
C GLN A 127 45.47 4.45 8.13
N ASN A 128 44.90 4.74 9.30
CA ASN A 128 43.70 5.56 9.43
C ASN A 128 44.02 6.91 10.08
N LYS A 129 43.62 7.99 9.39
CA LYS A 129 43.48 9.34 9.95
C LYS A 129 42.17 9.50 10.74
N ASP A 130 41.28 8.50 10.75
CA ASP A 130 39.98 8.55 11.42
C ASP A 130 39.89 7.54 12.60
N PRO A 131 39.67 8.00 13.84
CA PRO A 131 39.72 7.17 15.05
C PRO A 131 38.45 6.33 15.34
N ILE A 132 37.51 6.19 14.40
CA ILE A 132 36.16 5.65 14.69
C ILE A 132 36.03 4.13 14.43
N LEU A 133 36.99 3.48 13.79
CA LEU A 133 36.90 2.07 13.39
C LEU A 133 37.77 1.16 14.27
N ASN A 134 37.39 1.02 15.54
CA ASN A 134 37.88 -0.08 16.36
C ASN A 134 37.07 -1.32 15.99
N LEU A 135 37.74 -2.35 15.43
CA LEU A 135 37.18 -3.69 15.40
C LEU A 135 36.67 -4.05 16.81
N PRO A 136 35.50 -4.71 16.96
CA PRO A 136 35.00 -5.10 18.27
C PRO A 136 36.11 -5.83 19.00
N THR A 137 36.48 -5.32 20.18
CA THR A 137 37.65 -5.79 20.91
C THR A 137 37.52 -7.30 21.21
N GLU A 138 36.29 -7.76 21.37
CA GLU A 138 35.90 -9.17 21.51
C GLU A 138 36.24 -10.01 20.27
N CYS A 139 35.96 -9.54 19.05
CA CYS A 139 36.29 -10.26 17.80
C CYS A 139 37.79 -10.42 17.59
N VAL A 140 38.57 -9.42 17.98
CA VAL A 140 40.03 -9.44 17.87
C VAL A 140 40.62 -10.38 18.90
N GLN A 141 40.09 -10.37 20.13
CA GLN A 141 40.53 -11.24 21.20
C GLN A 141 40.20 -12.70 20.93
N ASP A 142 38.98 -12.99 20.45
CA ASP A 142 38.56 -14.35 20.10
C ASP A 142 39.42 -14.95 18.97
N LEU A 143 39.71 -14.16 17.92
CA LEU A 143 40.62 -14.58 16.86
C LEU A 143 42.03 -14.84 17.40
N LYS A 144 42.51 -13.97 18.29
CA LYS A 144 43.82 -14.11 18.92
C LYS A 144 43.89 -15.40 19.75
N ASP A 145 42.87 -15.70 20.54
CA ASP A 145 42.81 -16.90 21.38
C ASP A 145 42.77 -18.18 20.52
N HIS A 146 42.04 -18.15 19.40
CA HIS A 146 42.02 -19.27 18.46
C HIS A 146 43.34 -19.47 17.72
N CYS A 147 43.96 -18.38 17.24
CA CYS A 147 45.30 -18.43 16.65
C CYS A 147 46.32 -18.96 17.64
N GLN A 148 46.27 -18.52 18.91
CA GLN A 148 47.14 -19.01 19.96
C GLN A 148 46.93 -20.50 20.21
N ALA A 149 45.68 -20.97 20.32
CA ALA A 149 45.37 -22.38 20.51
C ALA A 149 45.84 -23.25 19.33
N ALA A 150 45.77 -22.74 18.10
CA ALA A 150 46.28 -23.42 16.91
C ALA A 150 47.82 -23.51 16.94
N VAL A 151 48.49 -22.43 17.32
CA VAL A 151 49.95 -22.37 17.51
C VAL A 151 50.40 -23.34 18.59
N ASP A 152 49.75 -23.34 19.76
CA ASP A 152 50.06 -24.23 20.88
C ASP A 152 49.88 -25.70 20.49
N SER A 153 48.81 -26.01 19.73
CA SER A 153 48.57 -27.35 19.19
C SER A 153 49.66 -27.75 18.18
N GLY A 154 50.11 -26.82 17.35
CA GLY A 154 51.17 -27.02 16.37
C GLY A 154 52.52 -27.30 17.04
N PHE A 155 52.88 -26.52 18.06
CA PHE A 155 54.10 -26.75 18.85
C PHE A 155 54.07 -28.12 19.53
N LYS A 156 52.93 -28.50 20.15
CA LYS A 156 52.78 -29.81 20.76
C LYS A 156 53.03 -30.95 19.77
N LEU A 157 52.41 -30.88 18.59
CA LEU A 157 52.62 -31.87 17.51
C LEU A 157 54.08 -31.90 17.06
N LEU A 158 54.73 -30.75 16.96
CA LEU A 158 56.13 -30.62 16.56
C LEU A 158 57.05 -31.30 17.57
N TYR A 159 56.85 -31.07 18.87
CA TYR A 159 57.61 -31.74 19.94
C TYR A 159 57.40 -33.26 19.96
N ASP A 160 56.16 -33.72 19.77
CA ASP A 160 55.84 -35.15 19.74
C ASP A 160 56.55 -35.89 18.58
N GLN A 161 56.79 -35.20 17.46
CA GLN A 161 57.39 -35.77 16.24
C GLN A 161 58.90 -35.51 16.14
N LEU A 162 59.43 -34.50 16.84
CA LEU A 162 60.85 -34.14 16.80
C LEU A 162 61.75 -35.31 17.22
N GLU A 163 61.33 -36.07 18.23
CA GLU A 163 62.09 -37.21 18.74
C GLU A 163 62.17 -38.34 17.71
N ARG A 164 61.11 -38.56 16.92
CA ARG A 164 61.13 -39.55 15.83
C ARG A 164 62.12 -39.16 14.75
N ILE A 165 62.14 -37.88 14.38
CA ILE A 165 63.06 -37.35 13.37
C ILE A 165 64.50 -37.49 13.87
N ARG A 166 64.73 -37.26 15.16
CA ARG A 166 66.05 -37.38 15.79
C ARG A 166 66.55 -38.83 15.86
N LEU A 167 65.64 -39.79 16.03
CA LEU A 167 65.94 -41.23 16.11
C LEU A 167 65.95 -41.93 14.74
N ALA A 168 65.79 -41.20 13.64
CA ALA A 168 65.87 -41.77 12.30
C ALA A 168 67.26 -42.36 12.03
N ASN A 169 67.31 -43.52 11.35
CA ASN A 169 68.55 -44.25 11.11
C ASN A 169 69.42 -43.60 10.03
N ASP A 170 68.81 -42.79 9.16
CA ASP A 170 69.47 -42.07 8.08
C ASP A 170 68.72 -40.77 7.73
N GLU A 171 69.36 -39.96 6.88
CA GLU A 171 68.86 -38.65 6.46
C GLU A 171 67.60 -38.75 5.59
N PHE A 172 67.44 -39.83 4.81
CA PHE A 172 66.27 -40.05 3.98
C PHE A 172 65.02 -40.29 4.85
N GLN A 173 65.14 -41.14 5.86
CA GLN A 173 64.09 -41.41 6.84
C GLN A 173 63.76 -40.15 7.65
N ALA A 174 64.77 -39.37 8.05
CA ALA A 174 64.55 -38.08 8.71
C ALA A 174 63.80 -37.09 7.81
N SER A 175 64.12 -37.04 6.52
CA SER A 175 63.44 -36.18 5.54
C SER A 175 61.98 -36.60 5.32
N GLN A 176 61.72 -37.90 5.19
CA GLN A 176 60.36 -38.42 5.05
C GLN A 176 59.50 -38.08 6.26
N GLN A 177 60.04 -38.21 7.48
CA GLN A 177 59.32 -37.84 8.70
C GLN A 177 59.09 -36.33 8.85
N LYS A 178 60.03 -35.49 8.38
CA LYS A 178 59.81 -34.03 8.30
C LYS A 178 58.67 -33.68 7.36
N GLU A 179 58.60 -34.34 6.20
CA GLU A 179 57.53 -34.11 5.24
C GLU A 179 56.17 -34.58 5.77
N GLU A 180 56.13 -35.73 6.45
CA GLU A 180 54.94 -36.20 7.16
C GLU A 180 54.50 -35.22 8.26
N LEU A 181 55.43 -34.70 9.05
CA LEU A 181 55.16 -33.66 10.06
C LEU A 181 54.59 -32.39 9.41
N LEU A 182 55.14 -31.95 8.28
CA LEU A 182 54.67 -30.77 7.55
C LEU A 182 53.26 -30.96 7.01
N VAL A 183 52.92 -32.14 6.49
CA VAL A 183 51.55 -32.51 6.10
C VAL A 183 50.62 -32.50 7.30
N ASN A 184 51.04 -33.07 8.44
CA ASN A 184 50.24 -33.12 9.66
C ASN A 184 49.96 -31.71 10.22
N LEU A 185 50.96 -30.83 10.24
CA LEU A 185 50.83 -29.42 10.65
C LEU A 185 49.89 -28.64 9.73
N LYS A 186 50.00 -28.82 8.40
CA LYS A 186 49.06 -28.23 7.43
C LYS A 186 47.63 -28.71 7.68
N SER A 187 47.43 -30.01 7.91
CA SER A 187 46.09 -30.56 8.20
C SER A 187 45.54 -30.04 9.53
N LEU A 188 46.38 -29.85 10.54
CA LEU A 188 46.00 -29.33 11.85
C LEU A 188 45.56 -27.88 11.73
N LEU A 189 46.32 -27.05 11.01
CA LEU A 189 45.99 -25.65 10.79
C LEU A 189 44.69 -25.50 10.00
N LEU A 190 44.49 -26.29 8.94
CA LEU A 190 43.24 -26.32 8.18
C LEU A 190 42.05 -26.73 9.06
N ARG A 191 42.22 -27.76 9.89
CA ARG A 191 41.18 -28.22 10.81
C ARG A 191 40.82 -27.14 11.83
N LYS A 192 41.81 -26.49 12.45
CA LYS A 192 41.60 -25.42 13.42
C LYS A 192 40.93 -24.20 12.81
N HIS A 193 41.31 -23.86 11.58
CA HIS A 193 40.65 -22.79 10.84
C HIS A 193 39.16 -23.12 10.56
N ASN A 194 38.87 -24.34 10.12
CA ASN A 194 37.49 -24.77 9.88
C ASN A 194 36.66 -24.79 11.17
N GLU A 195 37.20 -25.34 12.27
CA GLU A 195 36.54 -25.34 13.60
C GLU A 195 36.18 -23.91 14.04
N PHE A 196 37.11 -22.96 13.88
CA PHE A 196 36.88 -21.55 14.19
C PHE A 196 35.79 -20.93 13.31
N MET A 197 35.86 -21.14 11.99
CA MET A 197 34.89 -20.60 11.05
C MET A 197 33.48 -21.15 11.29
N GLU A 198 33.35 -22.45 11.56
CA GLU A 198 32.08 -23.10 11.89
C GLU A 198 31.48 -22.53 13.19
N ALA A 199 32.29 -22.40 14.24
CA ALA A 199 31.84 -21.82 15.51
C ALA A 199 31.35 -20.38 15.32
N ARG A 200 32.09 -19.57 14.55
CA ARG A 200 31.74 -18.17 14.29
C ARG A 200 30.48 -18.02 13.43
N ILE A 201 30.30 -18.87 12.41
CA ILE A 201 29.07 -18.90 11.62
C ILE A 201 27.88 -19.24 12.52
N LEU A 202 28.01 -20.27 13.36
CA LEU A 202 26.95 -20.68 14.27
C LEU A 202 26.55 -19.56 15.25
N GLU A 203 27.52 -18.85 15.82
CA GLU A 203 27.27 -17.72 16.72
C GLU A 203 26.59 -16.54 16.01
N ILE A 204 27.03 -16.20 14.80
CA ILE A 204 26.42 -15.15 13.98
C ILE A 204 24.97 -15.52 13.66
N THR A 205 24.72 -16.75 13.20
CA THR A 205 23.37 -17.24 12.89
C THR A 205 22.47 -17.22 14.13
N LYS A 206 22.97 -17.68 15.28
CA LYS A 206 22.25 -17.63 16.55
C LYS A 206 21.87 -16.19 16.92
N THR A 207 22.84 -15.28 16.92
CA THR A 207 22.62 -13.87 17.28
C THR A 207 21.65 -13.18 16.31
N HIS A 208 21.74 -13.50 15.02
CA HIS A 208 20.82 -13.00 14.00
C HIS A 208 19.38 -13.50 14.24
N ASN A 209 19.21 -14.80 14.49
CA ASN A 209 17.90 -15.38 14.79
C ASN A 209 17.27 -14.76 16.05
N GLU A 210 18.04 -14.56 17.11
CA GLU A 210 17.57 -13.89 18.33
C GLU A 210 17.16 -12.42 18.09
N LYS A 211 17.84 -11.71 17.19
CA LYS A 211 17.45 -10.35 16.79
C LYS A 211 16.17 -10.36 15.94
N MET A 212 16.06 -11.29 15.01
CA MET A 212 14.87 -11.47 14.18
C MET A 212 13.64 -11.80 15.02
N GLN A 213 13.76 -12.70 15.99
CA GLN A 213 12.67 -13.05 16.89
C GLN A 213 12.22 -11.85 17.74
N ARG A 214 13.17 -11.09 18.30
CA ARG A 214 12.85 -9.86 19.06
C ARG A 214 12.14 -8.81 18.21
N LEU A 215 12.57 -8.63 16.96
CA LEU A 215 11.90 -7.71 16.02
C LEU A 215 10.49 -8.20 15.70
N GLN A 216 10.30 -9.50 15.48
CA GLN A 216 8.99 -10.09 15.23
C GLN A 216 8.04 -9.87 16.42
N GLU A 217 8.50 -10.13 17.65
CA GLU A 217 7.73 -9.89 18.86
C GLU A 217 7.35 -8.40 19.03
N ASP A 218 8.27 -7.47 18.77
CA ASP A 218 8.00 -6.02 18.80
C ASP A 218 6.94 -5.60 17.76
N PHE A 219 7.01 -6.15 16.54
CA PHE A 219 6.01 -5.90 15.50
C PHE A 219 4.63 -6.47 15.88
N GLU A 220 4.56 -7.68 16.43
CA GLU A 220 3.30 -8.29 16.88
C GLU A 220 2.65 -7.47 18.00
N VAL A 221 3.46 -7.01 18.97
CA VAL A 221 2.98 -6.13 20.06
C VAL A 221 2.45 -4.80 19.51
N LYS A 222 3.17 -4.15 18.58
CA LYS A 222 2.72 -2.90 17.95
C LYS A 222 1.44 -3.08 17.14
N LEU A 223 1.34 -4.18 16.37
CA LEU A 223 0.15 -4.49 15.59
C LEU A 223 -1.07 -4.68 16.49
N LYS A 224 -0.91 -5.44 17.58
CA LYS A 224 -1.96 -5.65 18.57
C LYS A 224 -2.38 -4.35 19.25
N ALA A 225 -1.43 -3.49 19.62
CA ALA A 225 -1.72 -2.19 20.23
C ALA A 225 -2.50 -1.26 19.29
N GLU A 226 -2.17 -1.20 18.00
CA GLU A 226 -2.97 -0.45 17.03
C GLU A 226 -4.36 -1.09 16.81
N GLN A 227 -4.45 -2.41 16.76
CA GLN A 227 -5.73 -3.11 16.66
C GLN A 227 -6.65 -2.77 17.85
N ASP A 228 -6.13 -2.86 19.08
CA ASP A 228 -6.83 -2.53 20.32
C ASP A 228 -7.23 -1.03 20.39
N LYS A 229 -6.48 -0.15 19.72
CA LYS A 229 -6.78 1.29 19.62
C LYS A 229 -7.93 1.60 18.65
N TYR A 230 -8.07 0.86 17.56
CA TYR A 230 -9.14 1.08 16.57
C TYR A 230 -10.42 0.31 16.89
N HIS A 231 -10.33 -0.87 17.51
CA HIS A 231 -11.49 -1.69 17.84
C HIS A 231 -12.61 -0.93 18.61
N PRO A 232 -12.34 -0.20 19.70
CA PRO A 232 -13.38 0.54 20.42
C PRO A 232 -13.91 1.75 19.63
N LYS A 233 -13.13 2.31 18.69
CA LYS A 233 -13.62 3.37 17.80
C LYS A 233 -14.61 2.81 16.78
N LEU A 234 -14.30 1.64 16.22
CA LEU A 234 -15.17 0.94 15.29
C LEU A 234 -16.50 0.58 15.98
N GLU A 235 -16.45 0.05 17.19
CA GLU A 235 -17.63 -0.29 17.99
C GLU A 235 -18.50 0.94 18.28
N LYS A 236 -17.89 2.08 18.68
CA LYS A 236 -18.60 3.35 18.86
C LYS A 236 -19.28 3.82 17.58
N LEU A 237 -18.60 3.74 16.43
CA LEU A 237 -19.16 4.13 15.14
C LEU A 237 -20.32 3.21 14.71
N GLN A 238 -20.21 1.90 14.96
CA GLN A 238 -21.29 0.94 14.70
C GLN A 238 -22.52 1.20 15.57
N ASN A 239 -22.33 1.55 16.85
CA ASN A 239 -23.43 1.92 17.73
C ASN A 239 -24.11 3.23 17.27
N LEU A 240 -23.32 4.26 16.94
CA LEU A 240 -23.85 5.51 16.37
C LEU A 240 -24.62 5.27 15.06
N LEU A 241 -24.13 4.40 14.19
CA LEU A 241 -24.83 4.05 12.95
C LEU A 241 -26.18 3.40 13.25
N ARG A 242 -26.23 2.47 14.21
CA ARG A 242 -27.45 1.80 14.63
C ARG A 242 -28.48 2.77 15.23
N ASP A 243 -28.01 3.74 16.03
CA ASP A 243 -28.88 4.78 16.60
C ASP A 243 -29.44 5.70 15.51
N CYS A 244 -28.62 6.09 14.54
CA CYS A 244 -29.05 6.87 13.38
C CYS A 244 -30.07 6.11 12.51
N GLU A 245 -29.87 4.82 12.28
CA GLU A 245 -30.82 3.96 11.57
C GLU A 245 -32.15 3.87 12.31
N ALA A 246 -32.13 3.63 13.62
CA ALA A 246 -33.34 3.61 14.44
C ALA A 246 -34.10 4.94 14.41
N GLN A 247 -33.38 6.07 14.43
CA GLN A 247 -33.98 7.40 14.34
C GLN A 247 -34.61 7.66 12.96
N ARG A 248 -33.93 7.25 11.88
CA ARG A 248 -34.47 7.34 10.52
C ARG A 248 -35.76 6.54 10.39
N ASP A 249 -35.78 5.31 10.90
CA ASP A 249 -36.95 4.43 10.83
C ASP A 249 -38.12 4.99 11.66
N ASP A 250 -37.85 5.73 12.74
CA ASP A 250 -38.88 6.46 13.49
C ASP A 250 -39.45 7.64 12.71
N TYR A 251 -38.59 8.44 12.06
CA TYR A 251 -39.05 9.52 11.19
C TYR A 251 -39.84 9.03 9.99
N GLU A 252 -39.46 7.90 9.39
CA GLU A 252 -40.20 7.28 8.29
C GLU A 252 -41.60 6.83 8.74
N ARG A 253 -41.71 6.22 9.94
CA ARG A 253 -43.01 5.89 10.55
C ARG A 253 -43.87 7.14 10.80
N GLN A 254 -43.27 8.21 11.31
CA GLN A 254 -43.98 9.48 11.54
C GLN A 254 -44.44 10.12 10.23
N LEU A 255 -43.61 10.08 9.19
CA LEU A 255 -43.94 10.63 7.87
C LEU A 255 -45.11 9.87 7.26
N LYS A 256 -45.06 8.52 7.30
CA LYS A 256 -46.15 7.67 6.84
C LYS A 256 -47.46 7.96 7.56
N HIS A 257 -47.44 8.11 8.88
CA HIS A 257 -48.64 8.49 9.64
C HIS A 257 -49.21 9.86 9.21
N LYS A 258 -48.34 10.83 8.90
CA LYS A 258 -48.77 12.14 8.39
C LYS A 258 -49.38 12.01 6.99
N ASP A 259 -48.80 11.19 6.12
CA ASP A 259 -49.35 10.93 4.79
C ASP A 259 -50.73 10.27 4.88
N ASP A 260 -50.90 9.26 5.74
CA ASP A 260 -52.20 8.62 6.01
C ASP A 260 -53.24 9.64 6.53
N THR A 261 -52.80 10.59 7.36
CA THR A 261 -53.65 11.69 7.87
C THR A 261 -54.06 12.65 6.75
N ILE A 262 -53.13 13.01 5.87
CA ILE A 262 -53.40 13.88 4.72
C ILE A 262 -54.37 13.20 3.76
N GLU A 263 -54.18 11.91 3.47
CA GLU A 263 -55.09 11.13 2.64
C GLU A 263 -56.51 11.08 3.24
N SER A 264 -56.62 10.89 4.55
CA SER A 264 -57.90 10.94 5.26
C SER A 264 -58.59 12.31 5.14
N ILE A 265 -57.85 13.42 5.33
CA ILE A 265 -58.37 14.78 5.19
C ILE A 265 -58.81 15.05 3.73
N MET A 266 -58.04 14.62 2.74
CA MET A 266 -58.40 14.76 1.33
C MET A 266 -59.67 13.99 0.99
N ALA A 267 -59.83 12.76 1.51
CA ALA A 267 -61.04 11.97 1.33
C ALA A 267 -62.27 12.66 1.95
N GLU A 268 -62.14 13.21 3.16
CA GLU A 268 -63.22 13.97 3.80
C GLU A 268 -63.56 15.26 3.04
N SER A 269 -62.55 15.98 2.56
CA SER A 269 -62.71 17.18 1.73
C SER A 269 -63.47 16.86 0.43
N ASN A 270 -63.10 15.78 -0.25
CA ASN A 270 -63.79 15.33 -1.47
C ASN A 270 -65.25 14.97 -1.17
N LYS A 271 -65.53 14.30 -0.05
CA LYS A 271 -66.91 14.01 0.39
C LYS A 271 -67.72 15.29 0.62
N LYS A 272 -67.14 16.30 1.27
CA LYS A 272 -67.78 17.61 1.48
C LYS A 272 -68.01 18.35 0.16
N MET A 273 -67.06 18.29 -0.77
CA MET A 273 -67.21 18.88 -2.10
C MET A 273 -68.37 18.22 -2.88
N SER A 274 -68.48 16.90 -2.86
CA SER A 274 -69.61 16.19 -3.48
C SER A 274 -70.96 16.54 -2.83
N LEU A 275 -70.99 16.72 -1.50
CA LEU A 275 -72.19 17.17 -0.80
C LEU A 275 -72.59 18.60 -1.21
N ASN A 276 -71.62 19.52 -1.29
CA ASN A 276 -71.88 20.89 -1.71
C ASN A 276 -72.42 20.95 -3.14
N LEU A 277 -71.86 20.18 -4.07
CA LEU A 277 -72.38 20.08 -5.44
C LEU A 277 -73.84 19.59 -5.48
N ASN A 278 -74.20 18.63 -4.63
CA ASN A 278 -75.58 18.16 -4.51
C ASN A 278 -76.51 19.25 -3.92
N LEU A 279 -76.07 19.95 -2.88
CA LEU A 279 -76.83 21.06 -2.30
C LEU A 279 -77.02 22.22 -3.28
N GLU A 280 -76.00 22.57 -4.06
CA GLU A 280 -76.10 23.57 -5.13
C GLU A 280 -77.13 23.17 -6.18
N HIS A 281 -77.15 21.88 -6.56
CA HIS A 281 -78.16 21.35 -7.47
C HIS A 281 -79.58 21.45 -6.89
N GLN A 282 -79.79 21.02 -5.63
CA GLN A 282 -81.08 21.14 -4.95
C GLN A 282 -81.55 22.60 -4.80
N LEU A 283 -80.62 23.52 -4.53
CA LEU A 283 -80.91 24.95 -4.44
C LEU A 283 -81.33 25.51 -5.81
N ALA A 284 -80.66 25.09 -6.89
CA ALA A 284 -81.04 25.46 -8.25
C ALA A 284 -82.43 24.92 -8.62
N GLU A 285 -82.74 23.66 -8.30
CA GLU A 285 -84.07 23.07 -8.51
C GLU A 285 -85.17 23.82 -7.73
N SER A 286 -84.94 24.07 -6.44
CA SER A 286 -85.87 24.82 -5.58
C SER A 286 -86.08 26.24 -6.09
N SER A 287 -85.02 26.90 -6.56
CA SER A 287 -85.10 28.25 -7.14
C SER A 287 -85.91 28.25 -8.45
N ALA A 288 -85.75 27.23 -9.29
CA ALA A 288 -86.53 27.09 -10.51
C ALA A 288 -88.02 26.80 -10.21
N GLU A 289 -88.33 26.04 -9.17
CA GLU A 289 -89.70 25.82 -8.69
C GLU A 289 -90.34 27.09 -8.12
N LEU A 290 -89.59 27.86 -7.31
CA LEU A 290 -90.03 29.18 -6.84
C LEU A 290 -90.29 30.15 -8.00
N ALA A 291 -89.45 30.14 -9.04
CA ALA A 291 -89.68 30.96 -10.22
C ALA A 291 -90.98 30.57 -10.95
N ARG A 292 -91.27 29.26 -11.07
CA ARG A 292 -92.52 28.76 -11.67
C ARG A 292 -93.74 29.20 -10.86
N THR A 293 -93.75 28.97 -9.55
CA THR A 293 -94.87 29.38 -8.67
C THR A 293 -95.07 30.90 -8.65
N ARG A 294 -93.98 31.68 -8.71
CA ARG A 294 -94.06 33.14 -8.85
C ARG A 294 -94.70 33.57 -10.17
N ASN A 295 -94.37 32.90 -11.28
CA ASN A 295 -95.00 33.19 -12.57
C ASN A 295 -96.49 32.82 -12.56
N GLU A 296 -96.87 31.66 -12.01
CA GLU A 296 -98.28 31.26 -11.83
C GLU A 296 -99.06 32.27 -10.98
N LEU A 297 -98.45 32.82 -9.92
CA LEU A 297 -99.05 33.89 -9.11
C LEU A 297 -99.22 35.19 -9.90
N VAL A 298 -98.27 35.55 -10.75
CA VAL A 298 -98.40 36.72 -11.64
C VAL A 298 -99.54 36.52 -12.62
N GLU A 299 -99.62 35.36 -13.29
CA GLU A 299 -100.74 35.01 -14.18
C GLU A 299 -102.08 35.03 -13.44
N SER A 300 -102.15 34.48 -12.23
CA SER A 300 -103.35 34.54 -11.39
C SER A 300 -103.71 35.98 -11.00
N ARG A 301 -102.73 36.83 -10.69
CA ARG A 301 -102.94 38.25 -10.39
C ARG A 301 -103.45 39.02 -11.61
N GLU A 302 -102.92 38.73 -12.79
CA GLU A 302 -103.42 39.29 -14.06
C GLU A 302 -104.86 38.84 -14.33
N HIS A 303 -105.19 37.58 -14.05
CA HIS A 303 -106.56 37.08 -14.16
C HIS A 303 -107.52 37.75 -13.15
N ILE A 304 -107.07 37.95 -11.90
CA ILE A 304 -107.83 38.73 -10.90
C ILE A 304 -108.02 40.17 -11.39
N ALA A 305 -106.98 40.83 -11.90
CA ALA A 305 -107.09 42.20 -12.41
C ALA A 305 -108.05 42.29 -13.62
N TYR A 306 -108.07 41.28 -14.49
CA TYR A 306 -109.04 41.16 -15.57
C TYR A 306 -110.48 41.02 -15.04
N LEU A 307 -110.71 40.15 -14.06
CA LEU A 307 -112.01 39.98 -13.40
C LEU A 307 -112.42 41.25 -12.63
N GLU A 308 -111.49 41.96 -12.00
CA GLU A 308 -111.73 43.24 -11.34
C GLU A 308 -112.07 44.35 -12.35
N ALA A 309 -111.49 44.32 -13.55
CA ALA A 309 -111.83 45.23 -14.64
C ALA A 309 -113.22 44.92 -15.23
N GLU A 310 -113.55 43.63 -15.42
CA GLU A 310 -114.87 43.16 -15.84
C GLU A 310 -115.94 43.51 -14.78
N TRP A 311 -115.60 43.35 -13.49
CA TRP A 311 -116.44 43.75 -12.36
C TRP A 311 -116.62 45.27 -12.26
N LYS A 312 -115.59 46.06 -12.64
CA LYS A 312 -115.69 47.52 -12.76
C LYS A 312 -116.55 47.95 -13.96
N GLU A 313 -116.49 47.25 -15.09
CA GLU A 313 -117.40 47.49 -16.24
C GLU A 313 -118.87 47.15 -15.89
N GLU A 314 -119.12 46.17 -15.02
CA GLU A 314 -120.45 45.85 -14.46
C GLU A 314 -120.93 46.83 -13.37
N HIS A 315 -120.05 47.71 -12.87
CA HIS A 315 -120.33 48.67 -11.81
C HIS A 315 -119.83 50.09 -12.13
N GLU A 316 -120.25 50.63 -13.28
CA GLU A 316 -120.18 52.08 -13.59
C GLU A 316 -121.58 52.69 -13.84
N HIS A 317 -122.38 52.76 -12.78
CA HIS A 317 -123.47 53.75 -12.65
C HIS A 317 -123.60 54.17 -11.18
N HIS A 318 -122.86 55.21 -10.76
CA HIS A 318 -123.36 56.36 -9.99
C HIS A 318 -122.21 57.28 -9.46
N GLU A 319 -122.41 58.58 -9.69
CA GLU A 319 -121.99 59.76 -8.89
C GLU A 319 -120.49 60.10 -8.77
N SER A 320 -119.98 61.20 -9.35
CA SER A 320 -120.26 62.64 -9.14
C SER A 320 -120.12 63.08 -7.69
N GLU A 321 -119.01 63.76 -7.35
CA GLU A 321 -118.99 65.05 -6.62
C GLU A 321 -117.55 65.44 -6.24
N GLU A 322 -117.01 66.42 -6.96
CA GLU A 322 -115.79 67.16 -6.60
C GLU A 322 -116.05 68.09 -5.40
N SER A 323 -114.98 68.39 -4.65
CA SER A 323 -114.90 69.37 -3.53
C SER A 323 -114.91 68.81 -2.08
N THR A 324 -114.48 67.56 -1.91
CA THR A 324 -113.75 67.09 -0.69
C THR A 324 -112.57 66.13 -1.01
N GLN A 325 -112.42 65.72 -2.28
CA GLN A 325 -111.40 64.81 -2.81
C GLN A 325 -109.94 65.27 -2.62
N SER A 326 -109.64 66.57 -2.58
CA SER A 326 -108.25 67.05 -2.45
C SER A 326 -107.63 66.77 -1.08
N VAL A 327 -108.42 66.76 0.00
CA VAL A 327 -107.93 66.48 1.37
C VAL A 327 -107.86 64.97 1.62
N GLN A 328 -108.82 64.19 1.10
CA GLN A 328 -108.74 62.73 1.15
C GLN A 328 -107.61 62.18 0.27
N GLN A 329 -107.38 62.74 -0.93
CA GLN A 329 -106.24 62.40 -1.77
C GLN A 329 -104.92 62.77 -1.08
N ALA A 330 -104.83 63.96 -0.48
CA ALA A 330 -103.65 64.35 0.29
C ALA A 330 -103.39 63.44 1.50
N LEU A 331 -104.43 62.92 2.17
CA LEU A 331 -104.29 61.94 3.26
C LEU A 331 -103.87 60.55 2.75
N ILE A 332 -104.38 60.12 1.59
CA ILE A 332 -103.95 58.88 0.94
C ILE A 332 -102.49 58.98 0.49
N ASP A 333 -102.12 60.10 -0.13
CA ASP A 333 -100.74 60.37 -0.56
C ASP A 333 -99.81 60.48 0.66
N LEU A 334 -100.27 61.09 1.76
CA LEU A 334 -99.49 61.17 3.00
C LEU A 334 -99.31 59.79 3.66
N GLU A 335 -100.35 58.95 3.70
CA GLU A 335 -100.24 57.59 4.23
C GLU A 335 -99.39 56.69 3.31
N HIS A 336 -99.41 56.94 2.00
CA HIS A 336 -98.52 56.30 1.02
C HIS A 336 -97.05 56.70 1.26
N VAL A 337 -96.75 58.00 1.34
CA VAL A 337 -95.39 58.50 1.66
C VAL A 337 -94.91 57.98 3.01
N LYS A 338 -95.79 57.89 4.01
CA LYS A 338 -95.46 57.31 5.32
C LYS A 338 -95.15 55.82 5.23
N SER A 339 -95.88 55.07 4.41
CA SER A 339 -95.61 53.64 4.14
C SER A 339 -94.28 53.45 3.40
N GLU A 340 -93.98 54.30 2.41
CA GLU A 340 -92.70 54.32 1.70
C GLU A 340 -91.54 54.74 2.62
N LEU A 341 -91.75 55.71 3.50
CA LEU A 341 -90.76 56.14 4.49
C LEU A 341 -90.47 55.01 5.49
N TYR A 342 -91.50 54.28 5.93
CA TYR A 342 -91.32 53.11 6.79
C TYR A 342 -90.58 51.98 6.08
N GLY A 343 -90.94 51.68 4.82
CA GLY A 343 -90.26 50.68 4.00
C GLY A 343 -88.80 51.02 3.75
N SER A 344 -88.50 52.28 3.42
CA SER A 344 -87.12 52.76 3.24
C SER A 344 -86.33 52.76 4.54
N GLN A 345 -86.95 53.10 5.68
CA GLN A 345 -86.31 53.00 6.99
C GLN A 345 -85.97 51.55 7.36
N GLN A 346 -86.88 50.60 7.08
CA GLN A 346 -86.63 49.17 7.27
C GLN A 346 -85.48 48.69 6.38
N LEU A 347 -85.48 49.05 5.10
CA LEU A 347 -84.41 48.70 4.16
C LEU A 347 -83.04 49.23 4.62
N VAL A 348 -82.97 50.48 5.12
CA VAL A 348 -81.73 51.04 5.69
C VAL A 348 -81.29 50.24 6.92
N GLY A 349 -82.23 49.75 7.74
CA GLY A 349 -81.94 48.85 8.85
C GLY A 349 -81.31 47.54 8.39
N GLU A 350 -81.89 46.91 7.36
CA GLU A 350 -81.40 45.66 6.76
C GLU A 350 -80.02 45.86 6.12
N MET A 351 -79.81 46.95 5.38
CA MET A 351 -78.51 47.29 4.79
C MET A 351 -77.44 47.50 5.87
N ARG A 352 -77.78 48.16 6.99
CA ARG A 352 -76.83 48.29 8.13
C ARG A 352 -76.52 46.94 8.77
N ALA A 353 -77.51 46.07 8.91
CA ALA A 353 -77.30 44.72 9.45
C ALA A 353 -76.45 43.86 8.50
N GLN A 354 -76.63 44.01 7.18
CA GLN A 354 -75.80 43.37 6.15
C GLN A 354 -74.37 43.88 6.21
N ALA A 355 -74.16 45.21 6.22
CA ALA A 355 -72.83 45.80 6.31
C ALA A 355 -72.06 45.31 7.55
N LYS A 356 -72.72 45.20 8.72
CA LYS A 356 -72.09 44.61 9.92
C LYS A 356 -71.70 43.14 9.75
N ARG A 357 -72.49 42.35 9.03
CA ARG A 357 -72.16 40.95 8.73
C ARG A 357 -70.98 40.85 7.78
N ASP A 358 -70.93 41.72 6.78
CA ASP A 358 -69.83 41.78 5.81
C ASP A 358 -68.52 42.23 6.50
N ASP A 359 -68.57 43.24 7.36
CA ASP A 359 -67.42 43.69 8.17
C ASP A 359 -66.84 42.55 9.02
N LEU A 360 -67.70 41.78 9.72
CA LEU A 360 -67.27 40.62 10.51
C LEU A 360 -66.63 39.53 9.64
N MET A 361 -67.16 39.30 8.44
CA MET A 361 -66.61 38.35 7.48
C MET A 361 -65.23 38.80 6.98
N ILE A 362 -65.07 40.07 6.65
CA ILE A 362 -63.78 40.67 6.23
C ILE A 362 -62.75 40.54 7.35
N CYS A 363 -63.11 40.82 8.60
CA CYS A 363 -62.21 40.64 9.75
C CYS A 363 -61.73 39.19 9.86
N ARG A 364 -62.65 38.21 9.75
CA ARG A 364 -62.31 36.79 9.80
C ARG A 364 -61.34 36.38 8.69
N PHE A 365 -61.61 36.78 7.45
CA PHE A 365 -60.71 36.47 6.34
C PHE A 365 -59.35 37.14 6.49
N THR A 366 -59.30 38.34 7.06
CA THR A 366 -58.02 39.03 7.33
C THR A 366 -57.17 38.26 8.35
N GLU A 367 -57.79 37.74 9.41
CA GLU A 367 -57.10 36.90 10.40
C GLU A 367 -56.61 35.57 9.80
N GLU A 368 -57.40 34.94 8.95
CA GLU A 368 -57.01 33.72 8.23
C GLU A 368 -55.83 33.97 7.28
N ILE A 369 -55.85 35.08 6.51
CA ILE A 369 -54.74 35.48 5.63
C ILE A 369 -53.47 35.71 6.46
N ASN A 370 -53.57 36.41 7.59
CA ASN A 370 -52.41 36.66 8.46
C ASN A 370 -51.84 35.36 9.05
N THR A 371 -52.73 34.42 9.43
CA THR A 371 -52.32 33.10 9.92
C THR A 371 -51.60 32.29 8.83
N CYS A 372 -52.10 32.32 7.60
CA CYS A 372 -51.46 31.66 6.46
C CYS A 372 -50.08 32.26 6.15
N ARG A 373 -49.96 33.60 6.14
CA ARG A 373 -48.68 34.29 5.96
C ARG A 373 -47.67 33.93 7.04
N LEU A 374 -48.10 33.86 8.30
CA LEU A 374 -47.22 33.45 9.40
C LEU A 374 -46.68 32.03 9.18
N LYS A 375 -47.55 31.07 8.85
CA LYS A 375 -47.15 29.68 8.55
C LYS A 375 -46.19 29.59 7.36
N GLU A 376 -46.39 30.41 6.32
CA GLU A 376 -45.49 30.49 5.18
C GLU A 376 -44.10 30.96 5.60
N THR A 377 -43.99 32.00 6.44
CA THR A 377 -42.69 32.47 6.95
C THR A 377 -42.00 31.44 7.85
N GLU A 378 -42.75 30.69 8.66
CA GLU A 378 -42.21 29.62 9.49
C GLU A 378 -41.69 28.46 8.64
N SER A 379 -42.45 28.06 7.62
CA SER A 379 -42.05 27.05 6.64
C SER A 379 -40.78 27.48 5.89
N GLN A 380 -40.72 28.73 5.44
CA GLN A 380 -39.55 29.27 4.75
C GLN A 380 -38.31 29.31 5.65
N ARG A 381 -38.47 29.66 6.93
CA ARG A 381 -37.39 29.61 7.92
C ARG A 381 -36.91 28.17 8.17
N ALA A 382 -37.83 27.22 8.25
CA ALA A 382 -37.50 25.81 8.39
C ALA A 382 -36.74 25.28 7.16
N TYR A 383 -37.17 25.66 5.95
CA TYR A 383 -36.48 25.32 4.72
C TYR A 383 -35.05 25.89 4.67
N GLN A 384 -34.87 27.18 4.98
CA GLN A 384 -33.54 27.80 5.05
C GLN A 384 -32.62 27.10 6.05
N LYS A 385 -33.16 26.71 7.22
CA LYS A 385 -32.41 25.94 8.21
C LYS A 385 -31.95 24.59 7.66
N LEU A 386 -32.82 23.87 6.95
CA LEU A 386 -32.47 22.60 6.32
C LEU A 386 -31.40 22.77 5.22
N CYS A 387 -31.46 23.84 4.42
CA CYS A 387 -30.43 24.12 3.42
C CYS A 387 -29.05 24.34 4.06
N LEU A 388 -28.98 25.08 5.17
CA LEU A 388 -27.74 25.30 5.91
C LEU A 388 -27.21 23.99 6.52
N GLU A 389 -28.08 23.19 7.13
CA GLU A 389 -27.71 21.87 7.66
C GLU A 389 -27.22 20.91 6.57
N SER A 390 -27.84 20.95 5.39
CA SER A 390 -27.38 20.18 4.22
C SER A 390 -25.98 20.60 3.78
N ALA A 391 -25.71 21.91 3.70
CA ALA A 391 -24.39 22.41 3.30
C ALA A 391 -23.27 22.04 4.30
N ASP A 392 -23.57 22.03 5.61
CA ASP A 392 -22.63 21.58 6.64
C ASP A 392 -22.35 20.07 6.52
N LYS A 393 -23.40 19.26 6.30
CA LYS A 393 -23.25 17.81 6.04
C LYS A 393 -22.45 17.54 4.77
N ASP A 394 -22.68 18.29 3.68
CA ASP A 394 -21.89 18.18 2.46
C ASP A 394 -20.41 18.50 2.69
N THR A 395 -20.13 19.52 3.50
CA THR A 395 -18.76 19.87 3.91
C THR A 395 -18.11 18.73 4.71
N GLN A 396 -18.86 18.11 5.62
CA GLN A 396 -18.39 16.95 6.39
C GLN A 396 -18.13 15.73 5.48
N ILE A 397 -19.02 15.45 4.53
CA ILE A 397 -18.86 14.37 3.54
C ILE A 397 -17.60 14.60 2.70
N ASN A 398 -17.37 15.82 2.21
CA ASN A 398 -16.17 16.16 1.44
C ASN A 398 -14.89 15.96 2.28
N LYS A 399 -14.91 16.33 3.55
CA LYS A 399 -13.78 16.09 4.47
C LYS A 399 -13.52 14.59 4.68
N MET A 400 -14.56 13.76 4.73
CA MET A 400 -14.42 12.31 4.83
C MET A 400 -13.89 11.70 3.52
N ARG A 401 -14.34 12.17 2.36
CA ARG A 401 -13.83 11.74 1.05
C ARG A 401 -12.33 12.00 0.92
N LEU A 402 -11.87 13.21 1.23
CA LEU A 402 -10.43 13.54 1.21
C LEU A 402 -9.58 12.64 2.12
N LYS A 403 -10.12 12.23 3.28
CA LYS A 403 -9.43 11.27 4.16
C LYS A 403 -9.38 9.86 3.59
N LEU A 404 -10.45 9.42 2.92
CA LEU A 404 -10.50 8.12 2.26
C LEU A 404 -9.50 8.07 1.09
N ASP A 405 -9.46 9.12 0.27
CA ASP A 405 -8.50 9.22 -0.85
C ASP A 405 -7.05 9.14 -0.35
N LEU A 406 -6.74 9.85 0.75
CA LEU A 406 -5.41 9.78 1.38
C LEU A 406 -5.08 8.37 1.90
N MET A 407 -6.06 7.68 2.51
CA MET A 407 -5.86 6.31 2.99
C MET A 407 -5.68 5.32 1.83
N GLU A 408 -6.38 5.51 0.72
CA GLU A 408 -6.26 4.71 -0.50
C GLU A 408 -4.87 4.86 -1.14
N GLU A 409 -4.32 6.08 -1.18
CA GLU A 409 -2.97 6.35 -1.66
C GLU A 409 -1.90 5.69 -0.76
N GLN A 410 -2.07 5.78 0.57
CA GLN A 410 -1.18 5.12 1.53
C GLN A 410 -1.18 3.59 1.38
N LEU A 411 -2.36 3.00 1.18
CA LEU A 411 -2.49 1.56 0.94
C LEU A 411 -1.84 1.16 -0.39
N SER A 412 -2.05 1.94 -1.44
CA SER A 412 -1.45 1.70 -2.76
C SER A 412 0.08 1.67 -2.68
N HIS A 413 0.68 2.67 -2.02
CA HIS A 413 2.13 2.71 -1.78
C HIS A 413 2.63 1.52 -0.95
N ALA A 414 1.88 1.10 0.07
CA ALA A 414 2.23 -0.08 0.87
C ALA A 414 2.21 -1.38 0.03
N TYR A 415 1.22 -1.54 -0.85
CA TYR A 415 1.13 -2.69 -1.76
C TYR A 415 2.28 -2.71 -2.78
N GLU A 416 2.65 -1.56 -3.35
CA GLU A 416 3.80 -1.45 -4.26
C GLU A 416 5.11 -1.84 -3.54
N LYS A 417 5.32 -1.34 -2.32
CA LYS A 417 6.48 -1.71 -1.50
C LYS A 417 6.51 -3.22 -1.20
N GLN A 418 5.37 -3.81 -0.88
CA GLN A 418 5.26 -5.26 -0.64
C GLN A 418 5.57 -6.06 -1.92
N ALA A 419 5.11 -5.59 -3.08
CA ALA A 419 5.38 -6.25 -4.37
C ALA A 419 6.89 -6.25 -4.69
N LEU A 420 7.58 -5.12 -4.45
CA LEU A 420 9.03 -5.01 -4.59
C LEU A 420 9.77 -5.97 -3.64
N GLN A 421 9.37 -6.01 -2.36
CA GLN A 421 9.96 -6.95 -1.39
C GLN A 421 9.77 -8.41 -1.79
N LYS A 422 8.59 -8.78 -2.32
CA LYS A 422 8.32 -10.13 -2.83
C LYS A 422 9.13 -10.47 -4.07
N GLN A 423 9.46 -9.48 -4.90
CA GLN A 423 10.37 -9.68 -6.04
C GLN A 423 11.80 -9.91 -5.56
N GLU A 424 12.25 -9.17 -4.55
CA GLU A 424 13.60 -9.32 -4.00
C GLU A 424 13.79 -10.67 -3.30
N ILE A 425 12.80 -11.12 -2.52
CA ILE A 425 12.81 -12.47 -1.92
C ILE A 425 12.97 -13.54 -3.01
N ARG A 426 12.26 -13.43 -4.13
CA ARG A 426 12.38 -14.38 -5.25
C ARG A 426 13.78 -14.39 -5.87
N ARG A 427 14.42 -13.23 -6.01
CA ARG A 427 15.82 -13.15 -6.48
C ARG A 427 16.79 -13.80 -5.51
N LEU A 428 16.60 -13.59 -4.20
CA LEU A 428 17.42 -14.20 -3.16
C LEU A 428 17.23 -15.73 -3.10
N GLU A 429 16.01 -16.22 -3.29
CA GLU A 429 15.72 -17.65 -3.42
C GLU A 429 16.42 -18.27 -4.64
N GLU A 430 16.38 -17.60 -5.79
CA GLU A 430 17.10 -18.03 -7.00
C GLU A 430 18.62 -18.06 -6.78
N PHE A 431 19.18 -17.02 -6.13
CA PHE A 431 20.60 -16.97 -5.80
C PHE A 431 21.02 -18.08 -4.83
N THR A 432 20.20 -18.36 -3.82
CA THR A 432 20.42 -19.46 -2.86
C THR A 432 20.45 -20.80 -3.59
N LYS A 433 19.51 -21.02 -4.52
CA LYS A 433 19.47 -22.25 -5.33
C LYS A 433 20.74 -22.41 -6.19
N VAL A 434 21.22 -21.35 -6.83
CA VAL A 434 22.47 -21.38 -7.62
C VAL A 434 23.66 -21.71 -6.71
N LEU A 435 23.74 -21.14 -5.51
CA LEU A 435 24.78 -21.46 -4.54
C LEU A 435 24.74 -22.92 -4.09
N GLU A 436 23.55 -23.49 -3.88
CA GLU A 436 23.40 -24.91 -3.54
C GLU A 436 23.87 -25.81 -4.70
N GLU A 437 23.45 -25.51 -5.94
CA GLU A 437 23.89 -26.21 -7.14
C GLU A 437 25.43 -26.15 -7.30
N GLU A 438 26.03 -24.97 -7.11
CA GLU A 438 27.48 -24.76 -7.12
C GLU A 438 28.18 -25.60 -6.05
N ASN A 439 27.68 -25.58 -4.82
CA ASN A 439 28.23 -26.34 -3.71
C ASN A 439 28.15 -27.86 -3.95
N THR A 440 27.07 -28.35 -4.55
CA THR A 440 26.97 -29.76 -4.97
C THR A 440 28.01 -30.10 -6.04
N ARG A 441 28.21 -29.21 -7.04
CA ARG A 441 29.25 -29.41 -8.07
C ARG A 441 30.65 -29.47 -7.47
N VAL A 442 30.99 -28.51 -6.61
CA VAL A 442 32.30 -28.46 -5.92
C VAL A 442 32.52 -29.71 -5.05
N THR A 443 31.46 -30.22 -4.42
CA THR A 443 31.54 -31.45 -3.62
C THR A 443 31.84 -32.66 -4.52
N VAL A 444 31.17 -32.80 -5.66
CA VAL A 444 31.44 -33.85 -6.64
C VAL A 444 32.87 -33.76 -7.19
N GLU A 445 33.34 -32.57 -7.54
CA GLU A 445 34.73 -32.36 -8.00
C GLU A 445 35.75 -32.72 -6.93
N ARG A 446 35.50 -32.38 -5.67
CA ARG A 446 36.36 -32.76 -4.53
C ARG A 446 36.42 -34.27 -4.35
N ASP A 447 35.29 -34.95 -4.45
CA ASP A 447 35.21 -36.42 -4.33
C ASP A 447 35.95 -37.10 -5.49
N GLN A 448 35.79 -36.60 -6.73
CA GLN A 448 36.52 -37.08 -7.90
C GLN A 448 38.03 -36.91 -7.73
N TYR A 449 38.47 -35.74 -7.27
CA TYR A 449 39.89 -35.49 -6.99
C TYR A 449 40.44 -36.44 -5.91
N GLN A 450 39.67 -36.70 -4.85
CA GLN A 450 40.07 -37.63 -3.81
C GLN A 450 40.18 -39.08 -4.31
N VAL A 451 39.27 -39.51 -5.19
CA VAL A 451 39.35 -40.82 -5.86
C VAL A 451 40.57 -40.92 -6.77
N ALA A 452 40.86 -39.89 -7.57
CA ALA A 452 42.05 -39.83 -8.42
C ALA A 452 43.33 -39.92 -7.57
N LYS A 453 43.42 -39.13 -6.51
CA LYS A 453 44.55 -39.14 -5.56
C LYS A 453 44.74 -40.50 -4.89
N ASN A 454 43.67 -41.16 -4.47
CA ASN A 454 43.74 -42.51 -3.88
C ASN A 454 44.21 -43.55 -4.91
N THR A 455 43.79 -43.40 -6.18
CA THR A 455 44.21 -44.27 -7.28
C THR A 455 45.70 -44.10 -7.60
N GLU A 456 46.18 -42.87 -7.68
CA GLU A 456 47.61 -42.57 -7.84
C GLU A 456 48.44 -43.13 -6.68
N LYS A 457 47.97 -42.95 -5.44
CA LYS A 457 48.61 -43.54 -4.26
C LYS A 457 48.71 -45.07 -4.36
N GLN A 458 47.63 -45.73 -4.78
CA GLN A 458 47.61 -47.18 -4.98
C GLN A 458 48.59 -47.62 -6.08
N GLN A 459 48.70 -46.86 -7.18
CA GLN A 459 49.68 -47.12 -8.24
C GLN A 459 51.12 -46.99 -7.73
N VAL A 460 51.41 -45.95 -6.95
CA VAL A 460 52.73 -45.73 -6.33
C VAL A 460 53.06 -46.86 -5.36
N GLU A 461 52.12 -47.28 -4.51
CA GLU A 461 52.31 -48.41 -3.60
C GLU A 461 52.59 -49.71 -4.36
N ASN A 462 51.86 -49.98 -5.45
CA ASN A 462 52.07 -51.17 -6.29
C ASN A 462 53.45 -51.13 -6.97
N LEU A 463 53.85 -50.00 -7.56
CA LEU A 463 55.18 -49.81 -8.15
C LEU A 463 56.29 -49.97 -7.11
N THR A 464 56.10 -49.42 -5.91
CA THR A 464 57.06 -49.54 -4.80
C THR A 464 57.22 -51.00 -4.38
N GLN A 465 56.13 -51.76 -4.31
CA GLN A 465 56.14 -53.19 -4.01
C GLN A 465 56.88 -53.98 -5.09
N GLN A 466 56.61 -53.72 -6.38
CA GLN A 466 57.31 -54.36 -7.50
C GLN A 466 58.82 -54.06 -7.48
N LEU A 467 59.20 -52.81 -7.18
CA LEU A 467 60.61 -52.41 -7.00
C LEU A 467 61.27 -53.16 -5.85
N ARG A 468 60.57 -53.33 -4.72
CA ARG A 468 61.07 -54.08 -3.57
C ARG A 468 61.30 -55.55 -3.91
N GLU A 469 60.34 -56.18 -4.58
CA GLU A 469 60.48 -57.57 -5.07
C GLU A 469 61.64 -57.72 -6.06
N PHE A 470 61.86 -56.73 -6.92
CA PHE A 470 62.99 -56.70 -7.84
C PHE A 470 64.34 -56.56 -7.12
N VAL A 471 64.42 -55.69 -6.11
CA VAL A 471 65.63 -55.50 -5.30
C VAL A 471 65.93 -56.76 -4.47
N ASP A 472 64.91 -57.37 -3.84
CA ASP A 472 65.05 -58.62 -3.10
C ASP A 472 65.53 -59.76 -4.00
N PHE A 473 65.08 -59.80 -5.26
CA PHE A 473 65.59 -60.71 -6.27
C PHE A 473 67.07 -60.50 -6.61
N LEU A 474 67.51 -59.24 -6.72
CA LEU A 474 68.92 -58.94 -7.01
C LEU A 474 69.85 -59.27 -5.84
N LEU A 475 69.37 -59.14 -4.59
CA LEU A 475 70.16 -59.34 -3.38
C LEU A 475 70.22 -60.81 -2.92
N ASN A 476 69.19 -61.61 -3.20
CA ASN A 476 69.11 -63.02 -2.83
C ASN A 476 69.12 -63.87 -4.10
N GLU A 477 70.23 -64.54 -4.44
CA GLU A 477 70.44 -65.34 -5.67
C GLU A 477 69.39 -66.45 -5.95
N GLY A 478 68.15 -66.10 -6.26
CA GLY A 478 67.04 -67.04 -6.45
C GLY A 478 66.01 -66.52 -7.45
N LYS A 479 65.83 -67.28 -8.53
CA LYS A 479 64.89 -67.17 -9.68
C LYS A 479 64.18 -65.82 -9.97
N PRO A 480 64.33 -65.26 -11.19
CA PRO A 480 63.78 -63.96 -11.57
C PRO A 480 62.25 -63.84 -11.45
N PRO A 481 61.72 -62.66 -11.03
CA PRO A 481 60.31 -62.32 -11.16
C PRO A 481 59.84 -62.49 -12.61
N ALA A 482 58.59 -62.89 -12.81
CA ALA A 482 58.02 -63.22 -14.12
C ALA A 482 58.17 -62.12 -15.20
N ILE A 483 58.31 -60.86 -14.79
CA ILE A 483 58.56 -59.71 -15.70
C ILE A 483 59.99 -59.74 -16.25
N ILE A 484 60.97 -60.13 -15.44
CA ILE A 484 62.35 -60.35 -15.89
C ILE A 484 62.43 -61.61 -16.75
N GLU A 485 61.68 -62.68 -16.43
CA GLU A 485 61.59 -63.84 -17.34
C GLU A 485 61.03 -63.44 -18.71
N GLY A 486 60.01 -62.59 -18.77
CA GLY A 486 59.47 -62.03 -20.01
C GLY A 486 60.48 -61.16 -20.78
N LEU A 487 61.16 -60.25 -20.10
CA LEU A 487 62.18 -59.38 -20.71
C LEU A 487 63.45 -60.16 -21.12
N ILE A 488 63.88 -61.16 -20.36
CA ILE A 488 64.96 -62.09 -20.75
C ILE A 488 64.51 -62.91 -21.96
N HIS A 489 63.25 -63.34 -22.04
CA HIS A 489 62.74 -64.05 -23.23
C HIS A 489 62.68 -63.16 -24.47
N VAL A 490 62.31 -61.89 -24.33
CA VAL A 490 62.32 -60.91 -25.44
C VAL A 490 63.76 -60.55 -25.83
N CYS A 491 64.68 -60.39 -24.88
CA CYS A 491 66.09 -60.09 -25.13
C CYS A 491 66.85 -61.28 -25.76
N ASN A 492 66.48 -62.52 -25.40
CA ASN A 492 66.96 -63.75 -26.05
C ASN A 492 66.40 -63.92 -27.46
N ARG A 493 65.24 -63.31 -27.78
CA ARG A 493 64.67 -63.34 -29.15
C ARG A 493 65.18 -62.22 -30.06
N CYS A 494 65.58 -61.07 -29.51
CA CYS A 494 66.07 -59.94 -30.31
C CYS A 494 67.59 -59.90 -30.53
N GLY A 495 68.37 -60.81 -29.92
CA GLY A 495 69.79 -61.00 -30.22
C GLY A 495 70.74 -59.91 -29.70
N CYS A 496 70.25 -58.93 -28.93
CA CYS A 496 71.06 -57.79 -28.49
C CYS A 496 72.23 -58.14 -27.55
N ILE A 497 72.18 -59.30 -26.87
CA ILE A 497 73.25 -59.72 -25.94
C ILE A 497 74.43 -60.40 -26.67
N HIS A 498 74.25 -60.89 -27.90
CA HIS A 498 75.34 -61.51 -28.68
C HIS A 498 76.21 -60.51 -29.47
N GLN A 499 75.89 -59.21 -29.46
CA GLN A 499 76.58 -58.21 -30.28
C GLN A 499 77.69 -57.42 -29.56
N ARG A 500 78.07 -57.79 -28.31
CA ARG A 500 79.26 -57.22 -27.64
C ARG A 500 80.46 -58.15 -27.54
N GLN A 501 80.33 -59.44 -27.82
CA GLN A 501 81.49 -60.36 -27.81
C GLN A 501 82.11 -60.62 -29.20
N HIS A 502 81.51 -60.11 -30.29
CA HIS A 502 82.07 -60.24 -31.64
C HIS A 502 82.68 -58.96 -32.24
N GLN A 503 82.65 -57.80 -31.56
CA GLN A 503 83.21 -56.54 -32.08
C GLN A 503 84.61 -56.16 -31.56
N SER A 504 85.22 -56.94 -30.67
CA SER A 504 86.59 -56.68 -30.17
C SER A 504 87.69 -57.52 -30.84
N ARG A 505 87.44 -58.16 -31.99
CA ARG A 505 88.44 -59.01 -32.68
C ARG A 505 88.58 -58.86 -34.19
N SER A 506 88.10 -57.78 -34.81
CA SER A 506 88.27 -57.56 -36.25
C SER A 506 88.50 -56.10 -36.63
N THR A 507 89.61 -55.52 -36.18
CA THR A 507 90.24 -54.33 -36.78
C THR A 507 91.76 -54.40 -36.57
N VAL A 508 92.38 -55.40 -37.21
CA VAL A 508 93.79 -55.34 -37.63
C VAL A 508 93.84 -55.89 -39.05
N ALA A 509 93.70 -54.99 -40.02
CA ALA A 509 94.27 -54.99 -41.37
C ALA A 509 93.75 -53.74 -42.09
#